data_AF-D9UQY7-F1
#
_entry.id   AF-D9UQY7-F1
#
_cell.length_a   1.000
_cell.length_b   1.000
_cell.length_c   1.000
_cell.angle_alpha   90.00
_cell.angle_beta   90.00
_cell.angle_gamma   90.00
#
_symmetry.space_group_name_H-M   'P 1'
#
loop_
_entity.id
_entity.type
_entity.pdbx_description
1 polymer ?
#
loop_
_entity_poly.entity_id
_entity_poly.type
_entity_poly.pdbx_seq_one_letter_code
_entity_poly.pdbx_strand_id
1 'polypeptide(L)' 'MSKHHTEPPEPGTLLVDANGKLGVFMGKGGPRYMLRPVRGGCEWEAEPDDVREPTPAERETAERQRAGRTAVSP' A
#
# COMPACT_ATOMS: atom_id res chain seq x y z
N MET A 1 -8.90 -25.41 -12.06
CA MET A 1 -9.14 -24.41 -10.99
C MET A 1 -7.97 -23.46 -11.03
N SER A 2 -8.08 -22.37 -11.78
CA SER A 2 -7.03 -21.36 -11.86
C SER A 2 -6.98 -20.67 -10.50
N LYS A 3 -6.16 -21.19 -9.59
CA LYS A 3 -5.68 -20.40 -8.47
C LYS A 3 -4.94 -19.27 -9.15
N HIS A 4 -5.51 -18.06 -9.14
CA HIS A 4 -4.76 -16.87 -9.53
C HIS A 4 -3.60 -16.87 -8.55
N HIS A 5 -2.45 -17.40 -8.97
CA HIS A 5 -1.21 -17.22 -8.24
C HIS A 5 -0.89 -15.76 -8.52
N THR A 6 -1.57 -14.85 -7.82
CA THR A 6 -1.20 -13.45 -7.80
C THR A 6 0.18 -13.47 -7.18
N GLU A 7 1.18 -13.46 -8.05
CA GLU A 7 2.55 -13.26 -7.66
C GLU A 7 2.57 -12.02 -6.77
N PRO A 8 3.28 -12.06 -5.63
CA PRO A 8 3.39 -10.88 -4.81
C PRO A 8 3.80 -9.70 -5.67
N PRO A 9 3.12 -8.55 -5.51
CA PRO A 9 3.58 -7.33 -6.15
C PRO A 9 5.01 -7.02 -5.71
N GLU A 10 5.72 -6.21 -6.49
CA GLU A 10 7.08 -5.86 -6.16
C GLU A 10 7.13 -4.93 -4.93
N PRO A 11 8.13 -5.07 -4.04
CA PRO A 11 8.36 -4.10 -2.99
C PRO A 11 8.46 -2.67 -3.56
N GLY A 12 7.65 -1.75 -3.05
CA GLY A 12 7.48 -0.40 -3.60
C GLY A 12 6.13 -0.18 -4.29
N THR A 13 5.37 -1.24 -4.59
CA THR A 13 4.01 -1.11 -5.16
C THR A 13 3.04 -0.52 -4.14
N LEU A 14 2.17 0.40 -4.58
CA LEU A 14 1.09 0.93 -3.75
C LEU A 14 -0.07 -0.07 -3.71
N LEU A 15 -0.59 -0.35 -2.52
CA LEU A 15 -1.74 -1.21 -2.29
C LEU A 15 -2.72 -0.54 -1.32
N VAL A 16 -3.98 -0.93 -1.41
CA VAL A 16 -5.06 -0.51 -0.51
C VAL A 16 -5.53 -1.74 0.26
N ASP A 17 -5.48 -1.65 1.59
CA ASP A 17 -6.01 -2.67 2.52
C ASP A 17 -7.55 -2.67 2.57
N ALA A 18 -8.18 -3.72 3.12
CA ALA A 18 -9.64 -3.81 3.33
C ALA A 18 -10.24 -2.59 4.04
N ASN A 19 -9.49 -1.93 4.92
CA ASN A 19 -9.93 -0.73 5.63
C ASN A 19 -9.88 0.55 4.76
N GLY A 20 -9.57 0.44 3.47
CA GLY A 20 -9.34 1.59 2.59
C GLY A 20 -8.04 2.32 2.88
N LYS A 21 -7.11 1.71 3.64
CA LYS A 21 -5.82 2.30 3.98
C LYS A 21 -4.81 2.06 2.88
N LEU A 22 -4.26 3.15 2.35
CA LEU A 22 -3.26 3.09 1.28
C LEU A 22 -1.83 3.02 1.85
N GLY A 23 -1.09 2.00 1.43
CA GLY A 23 0.28 1.75 1.87
C GLY A 23 1.20 1.28 0.74
N VAL A 24 2.50 1.37 0.98
CA VAL A 24 3.54 0.81 0.11
C VAL A 24 3.82 -0.61 0.56
N PHE A 25 3.76 -1.56 -0.37
CA PHE A 25 4.16 -2.95 -0.16
C PHE A 25 5.65 -3.03 0.11
N MET A 26 6.03 -3.61 1.25
CA MET A 26 7.42 -3.78 1.67
C MET A 26 7.92 -5.20 1.43
N GLY A 27 7.01 -6.16 1.22
CA GLY A 27 7.32 -7.57 1.11
C GLY A 27 6.31 -8.42 1.88
N LYS A 28 6.51 -9.74 1.86
CA LYS A 28 5.70 -10.66 2.65
C LYS A 28 6.33 -10.89 4.03
N GLY A 29 5.52 -10.71 5.08
CA GLY A 29 5.83 -11.15 6.45
C GLY A 29 5.25 -12.55 6.69
N GLY A 30 5.63 -13.54 5.89
CA GLY A 30 5.01 -14.87 5.90
C GLY A 30 3.74 -14.92 5.04
N PRO A 31 2.56 -15.30 5.58
CA PRO A 31 1.32 -15.36 4.80
C PRO A 31 0.71 -13.98 4.51
N ARG A 32 1.12 -12.93 5.25
CA ARG A 32 0.58 -11.58 5.15
C ARG A 32 1.51 -10.63 4.40
N TYR A 33 0.92 -9.59 3.83
CA TYR A 33 1.65 -8.51 3.18
C TYR A 33 2.00 -7.45 4.20
N MET A 34 3.25 -6.98 4.18
CA MET A 34 3.70 -5.89 5.04
C MET A 34 3.56 -4.58 4.27
N LEU A 35 2.71 -3.70 4.78
CA LEU A 35 2.43 -2.39 4.22
C LEU A 35 2.98 -1.31 5.15
N ARG A 36 3.47 -0.22 4.54
CA ARG A 36 3.85 0.98 5.28
C ARG A 36 3.08 2.21 4.79
N PRO A 37 2.77 3.17 5.66
CA PRO A 37 2.11 4.39 5.24
C PRO A 37 3.05 5.25 4.40
N VAL A 38 2.50 5.90 3.38
CA VAL A 38 3.27 6.75 2.44
C VAL A 38 3.89 7.97 3.14
N ARG A 39 3.22 8.54 4.16
CA ARG A 39 3.70 9.71 4.93
C ARG A 39 4.56 9.37 6.16
N GLY A 40 4.88 8.09 6.37
CA GLY A 40 5.48 7.62 7.63
C GLY A 40 4.43 7.35 8.71
N GLY A 41 4.79 6.52 9.69
CA GLY A 41 3.88 5.94 10.67
C GLY A 41 4.18 4.45 10.88
N CYS A 42 3.32 3.76 11.65
CA CYS A 42 3.50 2.34 11.91
C CYS A 42 3.21 1.52 10.66
N GLU A 43 4.12 0.59 10.36
CA GLU A 43 3.90 -0.49 9.41
C GLU A 43 2.78 -1.40 9.92
N TRP A 44 2.00 -1.96 9.01
CA TRP A 44 0.92 -2.88 9.34
C TRP A 44 0.94 -4.08 8.41
N GLU A 45 0.41 -5.18 8.90
CA GLU A 45 0.18 -6.39 8.11
C GLU A 45 -1.22 -6.34 7.51
N ALA A 46 -1.33 -6.75 6.24
CA ALA A 46 -2.57 -6.83 5.51
C ALA A 46 -2.73 -8.21 4.86
N GLU A 47 -3.97 -8.67 4.73
CA GLU A 47 -4.25 -9.96 4.10
C GLU A 47 -4.10 -9.83 2.57
N PRO A 48 -3.38 -10.75 1.91
CA PRO A 48 -3.18 -10.70 0.46
C PRO A 48 -4.48 -10.83 -0.35
N ASP A 49 -5.54 -11.37 0.25
CA ASP A 49 -6.86 -11.51 -0.36
C ASP A 49 -7.70 -10.22 -0.25
N ASP A 50 -7.43 -9.42 0.80
CA ASP A 50 -8.12 -8.17 1.09
C ASP A 50 -7.41 -6.93 0.52
N VAL A 51 -6.14 -7.06 0.16
CA VAL A 51 -5.40 -5.99 -0.51
C VAL A 51 -5.70 -5.95 -1.99
N ARG A 52 -5.89 -4.73 -2.49
CA ARG A 52 -6.11 -4.48 -3.92
C ARG A 52 -5.20 -3.39 -4.45
N GLU A 53 -5.04 -3.37 -5.76
CA GLU A 53 -4.41 -2.24 -6.43
C GLU A 53 -5.26 -0.96 -6.24
N PRO A 54 -4.60 0.18 -5.96
CA PRO A 54 -5.27 1.47 -5.88
C PRO A 54 -5.84 1.86 -7.24
N THR A 55 -7.04 2.46 -7.22
CA THR A 55 -7.61 3.09 -8.42
C THR A 55 -6.78 4.31 -8.83
N PRO A 56 -6.95 4.86 -10.04
CA PRO A 56 -6.23 6.06 -10.46
C PRO A 56 -6.36 7.24 -9.49
N ALA A 57 -7.55 7.44 -8.90
CA ALA A 57 -7.80 8.50 -7.91
C ALA A 57 -7.04 8.26 -6.59
N GLU A 58 -6.99 6.99 -6.14
CA GLU A 58 -6.23 6.59 -4.96
C GLU A 58 -4.72 6.73 -5.19
N ARG A 59 -4.24 6.41 -6.40
CA ARG A 59 -2.84 6.64 -6.81
C ARG A 59 -2.49 8.13 -6.77
N GLU A 60 -3.33 9.00 -7.33
CA GLU A 60 -3.09 10.45 -7.27
C GLU A 60 -3.07 10.95 -5.82
N THR A 61 -3.98 10.45 -4.99
CA THR A 61 -4.01 10.76 -3.55
C THR A 61 -2.73 10.30 -2.86
N ALA A 62 -2.22 9.11 -3.20
CA ALA A 62 -0.97 8.60 -2.69
C ALA A 62 0.23 9.46 -3.11
N GLU A 63 0.29 9.89 -4.37
CA GLU A 63 1.34 10.76 -4.89
C GLU A 63 1.31 12.14 -4.22
N ARG A 64 0.13 12.74 -4.05
CA ARG A 64 -0.06 13.97 -3.25
C ARG A 64 0.33 13.77 -1.79
N GLN A 65 0.04 12.60 -1.23
CA GLN A 65 0.45 12.26 0.12
C GLN A 65 1.97 12.13 0.22
N ARG A 66 2.63 11.50 -0.75
CA ARG A 66 4.09 11.36 -0.83
C ARG A 66 4.79 12.71 -0.99
N ALA A 67 4.22 13.61 -1.79
CA ALA A 67 4.73 14.96 -2.03
C ALA A 67 4.52 15.93 -0.85
N GLY A 68 3.68 15.57 0.13
CA GLY A 68 3.29 16.44 1.24
C GLY A 68 4.35 16.72 2.32
N ARG A 69 5.65 16.63 2.01
CA ARG A 69 6.76 17.07 2.88
C ARG A 69 7.33 18.44 2.49
N THR A 70 6.55 19.27 1.80
CA THR A 70 6.91 20.66 1.48
C THR A 70 5.80 21.65 1.85
N ALA A 71 5.28 21.53 3.07
CA ALA A 71 4.60 22.63 3.74
C ALA A 71 4.76 22.46 5.25
N VAL A 72 5.99 22.64 5.73
CA VAL A 72 6.15 23.40 6.96
C VAL A 72 5.80 24.84 6.59
N SER A 73 4.77 25.39 7.21
CA SER A 73 4.43 26.82 7.13
C SER A 73 3.58 27.16 8.36
N PRO A 74 3.70 28.36 8.95
CA PRO A 74 4.87 29.24 9.13
C PRO A 74 5.58 29.03 10.49
#